data_AF-A0A959KUN1-F1
#
_entry.id   AF-A0A959KUN1-F1
#
_cell.length_a   1.000
_cell.length_b   1.000
_cell.length_c   1.000
_cell.angle_alpha   90.00
_cell.angle_beta   90.00
_cell.angle_gamma   90.00
#
_symmetry.space_group_name_H-M   'P 1'
#
loop_
_entity.id
_entity.type
_entity.pdbx_description
1 polymer ?
#
loop_
_entity_poly.entity_id
_entity_poly.type
_entity_poly.pdbx_seq_one_letter_code
_entity_poly.pdbx_strand_id
1 'polypeptide(L)'
;SYARVFRALFLDNILALAVKINQSPAFQQRKDRCDFFDCLCKPEKVQAVANELLTNWSIAHDLVEARGGRFIGILQPSPYLGDPRLDHISVSGMRQSIDTTYQLVYHEIQRQIDERDLNWAYDFTDVLDGDEYFYIDYCHLSPNGNRKVAERLSAIVGKPLVD
;
A
#
# COMPACT_ATOMS: atom_id res chain seq x y z
N SER A 1 -36.73 -3.10 -24.76
CA SER A 1 -36.19 -1.82 -24.26
C SER A 1 -34.70 -1.78 -24.53
N TYR A 2 -34.14 -0.58 -24.79
CA TYR A 2 -32.71 -0.37 -25.05
C TYR A 2 -31.79 -0.99 -23.97
N ALA A 3 -32.24 -1.03 -22.71
CA ALA A 3 -31.52 -1.64 -21.60
C ALA A 3 -31.24 -3.16 -21.77
N ARG A 4 -32.15 -3.90 -22.43
CA ARG A 4 -32.00 -5.36 -22.61
C ARG A 4 -31.00 -5.70 -23.71
N VAL A 5 -30.94 -4.87 -24.74
CA VAL A 5 -29.97 -4.99 -25.85
C VAL A 5 -28.57 -4.56 -25.40
N PHE A 6 -28.45 -3.50 -24.60
CA PHE A 6 -27.18 -3.06 -24.04
C PHE A 6 -26.56 -4.10 -23.09
N ARG A 7 -27.39 -4.73 -22.22
CA ARG A 7 -26.93 -5.79 -21.30
C ARG A 7 -26.39 -7.01 -22.05
N ALA A 8 -27.11 -7.47 -23.07
CA ALA A 8 -26.71 -8.62 -23.88
C ALA A 8 -25.47 -8.35 -24.75
N LEU A 9 -25.38 -7.16 -25.36
CA LEU A 9 -24.27 -6.84 -26.28
C LEU A 9 -22.98 -6.45 -25.56
N PHE A 10 -23.07 -5.78 -24.40
CA PHE A 10 -21.90 -5.31 -23.67
C PHE A 10 -21.59 -6.14 -22.43
N LEU A 11 -22.53 -6.26 -21.48
CA LEU A 11 -22.21 -6.89 -20.20
C LEU A 11 -22.02 -8.40 -20.32
N ASP A 12 -22.96 -9.10 -20.97
CA ASP A 12 -22.90 -10.56 -21.08
C ASP A 12 -21.75 -11.02 -21.98
N ASN A 13 -21.43 -10.26 -23.03
CA ASN A 13 -20.29 -10.54 -23.91
C ASN A 13 -18.95 -10.24 -23.25
N ILE A 14 -18.83 -9.15 -22.47
CA ILE A 14 -17.60 -8.85 -21.71
C ILE A 14 -17.39 -9.92 -20.63
N LEU A 15 -18.45 -10.33 -19.93
CA LEU A 15 -18.39 -11.42 -18.95
C LEU A 15 -18.01 -12.74 -19.60
N ALA A 16 -18.62 -13.10 -20.73
CA ALA A 16 -18.29 -14.31 -21.46
C ALA A 16 -16.84 -14.29 -21.99
N LEU A 17 -16.36 -13.14 -22.46
CA LEU A 17 -14.98 -12.96 -22.88
C LEU A 17 -14.01 -13.08 -21.70
N ALA A 18 -14.33 -12.47 -20.56
CA ALA A 18 -13.53 -12.56 -19.33
C ALA A 18 -13.44 -14.00 -18.82
N VAL A 19 -14.55 -14.73 -18.82
CA VAL A 19 -14.60 -16.16 -18.46
C VAL A 19 -13.75 -16.98 -19.43
N LYS A 20 -13.86 -16.72 -20.74
CA LYS A 20 -13.12 -17.45 -21.78
C LYS A 20 -11.62 -17.16 -21.75
N ILE A 21 -11.21 -15.94 -21.42
CA ILE A 21 -9.81 -15.58 -21.19
C ILE A 21 -9.27 -16.31 -19.95
N ASN A 22 -10.02 -16.29 -18.85
CA ASN A 22 -9.66 -16.96 -17.60
C ASN A 22 -9.56 -18.49 -17.74
N GLN A 23 -10.36 -19.07 -18.63
CA GLN A 23 -10.36 -20.52 -18.92
C GLN A 23 -9.39 -20.93 -20.03
N SER A 24 -8.70 -19.99 -20.67
CA SER A 24 -7.80 -20.32 -21.79
C SER A 24 -6.54 -21.06 -21.30
N PRO A 25 -6.03 -22.05 -22.04
CA PRO A 25 -4.80 -22.78 -21.68
C PRO A 25 -3.56 -21.89 -21.56
N ALA A 26 -3.50 -20.78 -22.31
CA ALA A 26 -2.44 -19.78 -22.21
C ALA A 26 -2.50 -18.95 -20.91
N PHE A 27 -3.69 -18.83 -20.29
CA PHE A 27 -3.86 -18.25 -18.96
C PHE A 27 -3.67 -19.31 -17.88
N GLN A 28 -4.11 -20.56 -18.11
CA GLN A 28 -3.92 -21.68 -17.18
C GLN A 28 -2.48 -22.24 -17.15
N GLN A 29 -1.67 -22.01 -18.19
CA GLN A 29 -0.24 -22.32 -18.16
C GLN A 29 0.58 -21.35 -17.29
N ARG A 30 -0.01 -20.21 -16.87
CA ARG A 30 0.56 -19.34 -15.83
C ARG A 30 0.18 -19.78 -14.42
N LYS A 31 0.08 -21.09 -14.19
CA LYS A 31 -0.15 -21.68 -12.88
C LYS A 31 1.17 -22.14 -12.26
N ASP A 32 2.21 -21.34 -12.47
CA ASP A 32 3.43 -21.41 -11.69
C ASP A 32 3.12 -20.86 -10.30
N ARG A 33 3.76 -21.39 -9.26
CA ARG A 33 3.48 -21.13 -7.82
C ARG A 33 3.66 -19.67 -7.34
N CYS A 34 3.73 -18.71 -8.26
CA CYS A 34 3.89 -17.27 -8.03
C CYS A 34 2.69 -16.54 -8.65
N ASP A 35 1.54 -16.68 -8.01
CA ASP A 35 0.25 -16.12 -8.42
C ASP A 35 0.11 -14.68 -7.88
N PHE A 36 -0.36 -13.72 -8.70
CA PHE A 36 -0.77 -12.30 -8.43
C PHE A 36 0.05 -11.38 -7.48
N PHE A 37 0.95 -11.91 -6.64
CA PHE A 37 1.83 -11.26 -5.66
C PHE A 37 3.27 -11.75 -5.88
N ASP A 38 3.79 -11.47 -7.08
CA ASP A 38 5.07 -11.99 -7.62
C ASP A 38 6.33 -11.37 -6.95
N CYS A 39 6.20 -10.73 -5.79
CA CYS A 39 7.35 -10.17 -5.06
C CYS A 39 8.10 -11.26 -4.28
N LEU A 40 7.42 -12.33 -3.87
CA LEU A 40 8.04 -13.46 -3.14
C LEU A 40 9.00 -14.27 -4.00
N CYS A 41 8.86 -14.19 -5.32
CA CYS A 41 9.62 -15.01 -6.27
C CYS A 41 10.68 -14.21 -7.04
N LYS A 42 10.70 -12.88 -6.87
CA LYS A 42 11.52 -11.96 -7.67
C LYS A 42 12.01 -10.80 -6.80
N PRO A 43 13.16 -10.96 -6.12
CA PRO A 43 13.77 -9.90 -5.33
C PRO A 43 13.97 -8.60 -6.14
N GLU A 44 14.22 -8.71 -7.44
CA GLU A 44 14.33 -7.56 -8.35
C GLU A 44 13.04 -6.72 -8.41
N LYS A 45 11.87 -7.33 -8.21
CA LYS A 45 10.60 -6.61 -8.17
C LYS A 45 10.42 -5.81 -6.88
N VAL A 46 10.83 -6.36 -5.75
CA VAL A 46 10.82 -5.66 -4.46
C VAL A 46 11.65 -4.39 -4.56
N GLN A 47 12.87 -4.51 -5.09
CA GLN A 47 13.76 -3.39 -5.34
C GLN A 47 13.17 -2.38 -6.33
N ALA A 48 12.59 -2.85 -7.44
CA ALA A 48 11.97 -1.97 -8.43
C ALA A 48 10.80 -1.16 -7.86
N VAL A 49 9.93 -1.78 -7.06
CA VAL A 49 8.80 -1.09 -6.41
C VAL A 49 9.29 -0.04 -5.41
N ALA A 50 10.25 -0.39 -4.56
CA ALA A 50 10.83 0.57 -3.61
C ALA A 50 11.54 1.73 -4.33
N ASN A 51 12.32 1.43 -5.37
CA ASN A 51 13.00 2.42 -6.19
C ASN A 51 12.02 3.38 -6.87
N GLU A 52 10.93 2.87 -7.43
CA GLU A 52 9.91 3.67 -8.11
C GLU A 52 9.22 4.63 -7.12
N LEU A 53 8.84 4.13 -5.94
CA LEU A 53 8.26 4.98 -4.89
C LEU A 53 9.20 6.11 -4.49
N LEU A 54 10.45 5.79 -4.14
CA LEU A 54 11.42 6.77 -3.69
C LEU A 54 11.83 7.74 -4.80
N THR A 55 11.88 7.29 -6.06
CA THR A 55 12.10 8.18 -7.21
C THR A 55 10.97 9.19 -7.34
N ASN A 56 9.72 8.73 -7.26
CA ASN A 56 8.55 9.63 -7.33
C ASN A 56 8.53 10.62 -6.16
N TRP A 57 8.91 10.18 -4.95
CA TRP A 57 9.06 11.07 -3.81
C TRP A 57 10.17 12.09 -4.01
N SER A 58 11.35 11.69 -4.52
CA SER A 58 12.44 12.63 -4.81
C SER A 58 12.03 13.67 -5.86
N ILE A 59 11.31 13.28 -6.91
CA ILE A 59 10.78 14.21 -7.91
C ILE A 59 9.81 15.21 -7.26
N ALA A 60 8.91 14.73 -6.40
CA ALA A 60 7.96 15.59 -5.70
C ALA A 60 8.67 16.55 -4.72
N HIS A 61 9.65 16.04 -3.98
CA HIS A 61 10.51 16.81 -3.10
C HIS A 61 11.18 17.96 -3.85
N ASP A 62 11.92 17.64 -4.92
CA ASP A 62 12.69 18.63 -5.67
C ASP A 62 11.79 19.71 -6.28
N LEU A 63 10.61 19.31 -6.77
CA LEU A 63 9.62 20.24 -7.33
C LEU A 63 9.05 21.21 -6.28
N VAL A 64 8.80 20.72 -5.07
CA VAL A 64 8.25 21.51 -3.97
C VAL A 64 9.31 22.45 -3.40
N GLU A 65 10.52 21.95 -3.13
CA GLU A 65 11.63 22.74 -2.59
C GLU A 65 12.09 23.82 -3.59
N ALA A 66 12.13 23.51 -4.89
CA ALA A 66 12.45 24.50 -5.93
C ALA A 66 11.46 25.68 -6.00
N ARG A 67 10.27 25.52 -5.40
CA ARG A 67 9.24 26.57 -5.31
C ARG A 67 9.10 27.16 -3.90
N GLY A 68 10.04 26.87 -3.01
CA GLY A 68 10.07 27.37 -1.63
C GLY A 68 9.03 26.73 -0.71
N GLY A 69 8.45 25.60 -1.11
CA GLY A 69 7.66 24.76 -0.20
C GLY A 69 8.56 23.84 0.62
N ARG A 70 8.00 23.20 1.65
CA ARG A 70 8.65 22.10 2.38
C ARG A 70 7.98 20.78 2.01
N PHE A 71 8.74 19.81 1.50
CA PHE A 71 8.24 18.46 1.25
C PHE A 71 8.50 17.53 2.43
N ILE A 72 7.54 16.63 2.69
CA ILE A 72 7.63 15.58 3.70
C ILE A 72 7.08 14.30 3.07
N GLY A 73 7.94 13.29 2.91
CA GLY A 73 7.54 11.93 2.52
C GLY A 73 7.18 11.13 3.77
N ILE A 74 6.10 10.34 3.73
CA ILE A 74 5.65 9.53 4.87
C ILE A 74 5.40 8.11 4.38
N LEU A 75 6.17 7.16 4.93
CA LEU A 75 5.89 5.73 4.76
C LEU A 75 4.77 5.37 5.73
N GLN A 76 3.57 5.18 5.17
CA GLN A 76 2.34 5.07 5.94
C GLN A 76 2.32 3.82 6.84
N PRO A 77 1.60 3.86 7.99
CA PRO A 77 1.38 2.65 8.76
C PRO A 77 0.52 1.65 7.99
N SER A 78 0.80 0.37 8.20
CA SER A 78 0.14 -0.73 7.51
C SER A 78 -0.16 -1.85 8.51
N PRO A 79 -1.33 -2.51 8.46
CA PRO A 79 -1.66 -3.60 9.38
C PRO A 79 -0.79 -4.85 9.17
N TYR A 80 0.02 -4.89 8.12
CA TYR A 80 0.99 -5.95 7.84
C TYR A 80 2.37 -5.70 8.45
N LEU A 81 2.56 -4.55 9.10
CA LEU A 81 3.83 -4.09 9.67
C LEU A 81 3.59 -3.68 11.14
N GLY A 82 4.65 -3.76 11.95
CA GLY A 82 4.59 -3.42 13.36
C GLY A 82 3.86 -4.46 14.22
N ASP A 83 3.29 -4.01 15.34
CA ASP A 83 2.50 -4.79 16.29
C ASP A 83 1.14 -4.12 16.60
N PRO A 84 0.28 -3.89 15.59
CA PRO A 84 -1.06 -3.35 15.81
C PRO A 84 -2.03 -4.44 16.27
N ARG A 85 -3.00 -4.07 17.10
CA ARG A 85 -4.10 -4.95 17.46
C ARG A 85 -5.11 -5.14 16.31
N LEU A 86 -5.27 -6.40 15.86
CA LEU A 86 -6.10 -6.77 14.69
C LEU A 86 -7.13 -7.87 14.96
N ASP A 87 -7.33 -8.31 16.22
CA ASP A 87 -8.25 -9.41 16.59
C ASP A 87 -9.73 -9.13 16.24
N HIS A 88 -10.09 -7.88 15.98
CA HIS A 88 -11.42 -7.46 15.53
C HIS A 88 -11.60 -7.49 14.00
N ILE A 89 -10.52 -7.55 13.23
CA ILE A 89 -10.58 -7.53 11.77
C ILE A 89 -10.63 -8.97 11.28
N SER A 90 -11.66 -9.30 10.49
CA SER A 90 -11.75 -10.61 9.87
C SER A 90 -10.67 -10.76 8.80
N VAL A 91 -9.62 -11.50 9.15
CA VAL A 91 -8.42 -11.77 8.34
C VAL A 91 -8.73 -12.70 7.16
N SER A 92 -9.98 -13.15 6.96
CA SER A 92 -10.33 -14.10 5.89
C SER A 92 -10.09 -13.57 4.47
N GLY A 93 -9.95 -12.24 4.31
CA GLY A 93 -9.54 -11.60 3.05
C GLY A 93 -8.02 -11.38 2.90
N MET A 94 -7.26 -11.45 4.00
CA MET A 94 -5.81 -11.28 4.00
C MET A 94 -5.15 -12.61 3.64
N ARG A 95 -4.84 -12.79 2.35
CA ARG A 95 -3.98 -13.90 1.93
C ARG A 95 -2.60 -13.70 2.55
N GLN A 96 -2.08 -14.72 3.22
CA GLN A 96 -0.73 -14.75 3.82
C GLN A 96 0.39 -14.28 2.85
N SER A 97 0.20 -14.46 1.54
CA SER A 97 1.12 -13.98 0.51
C SER A 97 1.20 -12.44 0.38
N ILE A 98 0.14 -11.73 0.79
CA ILE A 98 0.07 -10.27 0.78
C ILE A 98 0.93 -9.71 1.89
N ASP A 99 0.80 -10.26 3.10
CA ASP A 99 1.56 -9.87 4.28
C ASP A 99 3.06 -9.92 4.01
N THR A 100 3.57 -11.06 3.54
CA THR A 100 5.00 -11.21 3.24
C THR A 100 5.47 -10.28 2.12
N THR A 101 4.62 -9.98 1.13
CA THR A 101 4.96 -9.01 0.08
C THR A 101 5.10 -7.59 0.62
N TYR A 102 4.15 -7.17 1.47
CA TYR A 102 4.21 -5.86 2.12
C TYR A 102 5.47 -5.74 2.98
N GLN A 103 5.76 -6.74 3.81
CA GLN A 103 6.97 -6.75 4.65
C GLN A 103 8.25 -6.60 3.82
N LEU A 104 8.40 -7.38 2.74
CA LEU A 104 9.58 -7.29 1.88
C LEU A 104 9.74 -5.91 1.23
N VAL A 105 8.66 -5.33 0.72
CA VAL A 105 8.69 -4.01 0.07
C VAL A 105 8.96 -2.90 1.08
N TYR A 106 8.31 -2.94 2.25
CA TYR A 106 8.49 -1.92 3.29
C TYR A 106 9.91 -1.94 3.85
N HIS A 107 10.46 -3.13 4.15
CA HIS A 107 11.85 -3.24 4.59
C HIS A 107 12.83 -2.72 3.55
N GLU A 108 12.58 -2.98 2.26
CA GLU A 108 13.42 -2.43 1.19
C GLU A 108 13.30 -0.91 1.08
N ILE A 109 12.11 -0.33 1.28
CA ILE A 109 11.93 1.13 1.32
C ILE A 109 12.69 1.73 2.51
N GLN A 110 12.54 1.17 3.72
CA GLN A 110 13.24 1.61 4.93
C GLN A 110 14.75 1.57 4.73
N ARG A 111 15.28 0.44 4.25
CA ARG A 111 16.71 0.29 3.93
C ARG A 111 17.19 1.38 2.98
N GLN A 112 16.43 1.66 1.91
CA GLN A 112 16.81 2.68 0.93
C GLN A 112 16.67 4.12 1.45
N ILE A 113 15.72 4.40 2.35
CA ILE A 113 15.62 5.70 3.05
C ILE A 113 16.90 5.94 3.85
N ASP A 114 17.32 4.94 4.63
CA ASP A 114 18.51 5.01 5.48
C ASP A 114 19.80 5.13 4.63
N GLU A 115 19.97 4.28 3.62
CA GLU A 115 21.17 4.27 2.78
C GLU A 115 21.36 5.55 1.95
N ARG A 116 20.26 6.20 1.56
CA ARG A 116 20.28 7.44 0.79
C ARG A 116 20.24 8.69 1.67
N ASP A 117 20.17 8.53 2.99
CA ASP A 117 20.06 9.62 3.98
C ASP A 117 18.92 10.60 3.64
N LEU A 118 17.72 10.07 3.34
CA LEU A 118 16.56 10.87 2.96
C LEU A 118 15.91 11.51 4.20
N ASN A 119 16.52 12.57 4.73
CA ASN A 119 16.07 13.28 5.94
C ASN A 119 14.66 13.92 5.88
N TRP A 120 14.06 13.99 4.69
CA TRP A 120 12.69 14.47 4.44
C TRP A 120 11.66 13.32 4.33
N ALA A 121 12.11 12.06 4.37
CA ALA A 121 11.27 10.87 4.37
C ALA A 121 11.17 10.29 5.79
N TYR A 122 9.96 10.04 6.26
CA TYR A 122 9.70 9.60 7.62
C TYR A 122 8.98 8.26 7.63
N ASP A 123 9.43 7.36 8.49
CA ASP A 123 8.79 6.07 8.72
C ASP A 123 7.72 6.17 9.81
N PHE A 124 6.49 5.81 9.46
CA PHE A 124 5.33 5.79 10.37
C PHE A 124 4.82 4.36 10.59
N THR A 125 5.55 3.33 10.16
CA THR A 125 5.10 1.92 10.25
C THR A 125 4.73 1.48 11.67
N ASP A 126 5.42 2.01 12.69
CA ASP A 126 5.23 1.72 14.11
C ASP A 126 4.20 2.64 14.81
N VAL A 127 3.69 3.68 14.14
CA VAL A 127 2.87 4.71 14.81
C VAL A 127 1.57 4.14 15.38
N LEU A 128 1.11 3.00 14.86
CA LEU A 128 -0.12 2.33 15.29
C LEU A 128 0.14 1.04 16.09
N ASP A 129 1.36 0.84 16.58
CA ASP A 129 1.65 -0.26 17.49
C ASP A 129 0.89 -0.09 18.82
N GLY A 130 0.45 -1.23 19.39
CA GLY A 130 -0.18 -1.32 20.70
C GLY A 130 -1.58 -1.94 20.71
N ASP A 131 -2.21 -1.88 21.88
CA ASP A 131 -3.41 -2.68 22.23
C ASP A 131 -4.75 -2.02 21.84
N GLU A 132 -4.73 -0.87 21.18
CA GLU A 132 -5.91 -0.15 20.73
C GLU A 132 -6.33 -0.53 19.31
N TYR A 133 -7.64 -0.47 19.05
CA TYR A 133 -8.20 -0.73 17.73
C TYR A 133 -8.02 0.48 16.80
N PHE A 134 -6.87 0.57 16.13
CA PHE A 134 -6.58 1.68 15.22
C PHE A 134 -7.06 1.47 13.79
N TYR A 135 -7.15 0.23 13.31
CA TYR A 135 -7.63 -0.09 11.97
C TYR A 135 -9.13 -0.40 11.98
N ILE A 136 -9.85 -0.05 10.93
CA ILE A 136 -11.24 -0.52 10.71
C ILE A 136 -11.32 -1.65 9.69
N ASP A 137 -10.34 -1.71 8.78
CA ASP A 137 -10.12 -2.77 7.81
C ASP A 137 -8.63 -2.79 7.37
N TYR A 138 -8.31 -3.43 6.25
CA TYR A 138 -6.94 -3.61 5.78
C TYR A 138 -6.24 -2.33 5.26
N CYS A 139 -6.94 -1.21 5.08
CA CYS A 139 -6.32 0.04 4.61
C CYS A 139 -6.87 1.32 5.24
N HIS A 140 -7.95 1.25 6.03
CA HIS A 140 -8.56 2.42 6.65
C HIS A 140 -8.33 2.47 8.17
N LEU A 141 -8.15 3.70 8.67
CA LEU A 141 -7.96 3.98 10.09
C LEU A 141 -9.26 4.45 10.75
N SER A 142 -9.39 4.06 12.01
CA SER A 142 -10.35 4.60 12.98
C SER A 142 -10.06 6.08 13.32
N PRO A 143 -10.98 6.80 13.99
CA PRO A 143 -10.72 8.15 14.47
C PRO A 143 -9.51 8.27 15.41
N ASN A 144 -9.31 7.35 16.34
CA ASN A 144 -8.13 7.33 17.22
C ASN A 144 -6.85 6.97 16.44
N GLY A 145 -6.92 6.09 15.44
CA GLY A 145 -5.79 5.82 14.55
C GLY A 145 -5.35 7.06 13.76
N ASN A 146 -6.31 7.76 13.17
CA ASN A 146 -6.05 9.03 12.49
C ASN A 146 -5.46 10.09 13.43
N ARG A 147 -5.95 10.17 14.67
CA ARG A 147 -5.40 11.07 15.69
C ARG A 147 -3.93 10.76 15.98
N LYS A 148 -3.57 9.50 16.22
CA LYS A 148 -2.19 9.09 16.53
C LYS A 148 -1.22 9.40 15.38
N VAL A 149 -1.64 9.17 14.13
CA VAL A 149 -0.88 9.58 12.93
C VAL A 149 -0.74 11.11 12.87
N ALA A 150 -1.83 11.85 13.11
CA ALA A 150 -1.82 13.31 13.07
C ALA A 150 -0.92 13.92 14.17
N GLU A 151 -0.85 13.31 15.36
CA GLU A 151 0.02 13.72 16.46
C GLU A 151 1.50 13.59 16.08
N ARG A 152 1.90 12.44 15.52
CA ARG A 152 3.28 12.26 15.03
C ARG A 152 3.60 13.22 13.88
N LEU A 153 2.68 13.42 12.96
CA LEU A 153 2.85 14.37 11.86
C LEU A 153 2.96 15.82 12.37
N SER A 154 2.13 16.21 13.34
CA SER A 154 2.12 17.52 14.00
C SER A 154 3.50 17.88 14.57
N ALA A 155 4.18 16.92 15.20
CA ALA A 155 5.55 17.09 15.72
C ALA A 155 6.58 17.39 14.62
N ILE A 156 6.42 16.81 13.43
CA ILE A 156 7.29 17.07 12.27
C ILE A 156 6.96 18.42 11.63
N VAL A 157 5.67 18.74 11.49
CA VAL A 157 5.27 19.97 10.82
C VAL A 157 5.45 21.22 11.70
N GLY A 158 5.58 21.06 13.01
CA GLY A 158 5.75 22.14 13.97
C GLY A 158 4.47 22.91 14.26
N LYS A 159 3.29 22.26 14.15
CA LYS A 159 1.99 22.88 14.44
C LYS A 159 1.23 22.05 15.48
N PRO A 160 0.85 22.62 16.65
CA PRO A 160 0.07 21.88 17.64
C PRO A 160 -1.29 21.45 17.06
N LEU A 161 -1.75 20.25 17.41
CA LEU A 161 -3.15 19.88 17.23
C LEU A 161 -3.98 20.74 18.19
N VAL A 162 -4.90 21.52 17.65
CA VAL A 162 -5.83 22.31 18.45
C VAL A 162 -6.95 21.36 18.87
N ASP A 163 -7.13 21.20 20.18
CA ASP A 163 -8.29 20.49 20.76
C ASP A 163 -9.59 21.30 20.63
#